data_AF-A0A6J4RU66-F1
#
_entry.id   AF-A0A6J4RU66-F1
#
_cell.length_a   1.000
_cell.length_b   1.000
_cell.length_c   1.000
_cell.angle_alpha   90.00
_cell.angle_beta   90.00
_cell.angle_gamma   90.00
#
_symmetry.space_group_name_H-M   'P 1'
#
loop_
_entity.id
_entity.type
_entity.pdbx_description
1 polymer ?
#
loop_
_entity_poly.entity_id
_entity_poly.type
_entity_poly.pdbx_seq_one_letter_code
_entity_poly.pdbx_strand_id
1 'polypeptide(L)'
;MPLAACSSGEAKVTDALVRAASAGAPNDAIVQAARPLRSVASDYDPLLAAIGDARFVLLGEATHGTQEFYRERARISERLVRERGFRAVVIEGDWPDTGRVNDYVRGIGADRTAEAALGDFRDFPRWMWRNAEFRDFVESLRAHNAALPPAQRVGIYGMD
;
A
#
# COMPACT_ATOMS: atom_id res chain seq x y z
N MET A 1 26.65 -26.08 -1.22
CA MET A 1 26.36 -24.70 -1.65
C MET A 1 26.49 -23.81 -0.43
N PRO A 2 27.32 -22.75 -0.44
CA PRO A 2 27.57 -21.94 0.74
C PRO A 2 26.39 -20.98 0.99
N LEU A 3 26.09 -20.75 2.27
CA LEU A 3 25.18 -19.71 2.74
C LEU A 3 25.73 -18.33 2.33
N ALA A 4 24.90 -17.54 1.66
CA ALA A 4 25.17 -16.12 1.47
C ALA A 4 24.95 -15.40 2.81
N ALA A 5 25.99 -14.73 3.30
CA ALA A 5 25.92 -13.87 4.47
C ALA A 5 25.01 -12.67 4.21
N CYS A 6 24.12 -12.36 5.17
CA CYS A 6 23.40 -11.09 5.21
C CYS A 6 24.40 -9.94 5.18
N SER A 7 24.25 -9.06 4.19
CA SER A 7 25.14 -7.92 4.01
C SER A 7 25.03 -6.94 5.19
N SER A 8 26.18 -6.45 5.62
CA SER A 8 26.44 -5.53 6.74
C SER A 8 25.87 -4.10 6.57
N GLY A 9 24.77 -3.94 5.82
CA GLY A 9 24.20 -2.64 5.45
C GLY A 9 23.22 -2.09 6.49
N GLU A 10 22.34 -2.93 7.04
CA GLU A 10 21.31 -2.50 8.01
C GLU A 10 21.91 -1.92 9.29
N ALA A 11 22.93 -2.58 9.86
CA ALA A 11 23.58 -2.12 11.09
C ALA A 11 24.24 -0.74 10.96
N LYS A 12 24.69 -0.34 9.75
CA LYS A 12 25.38 0.94 9.54
C LYS A 12 24.42 2.13 9.47
N VAL A 13 23.23 1.94 8.91
CA VAL A 13 22.23 3.00 8.76
C VAL A 13 21.65 3.36 10.14
N THR A 14 21.34 2.35 10.95
CA THR A 14 20.83 2.53 12.32
C THR A 14 21.87 3.20 13.22
N ASP A 15 23.14 2.78 13.15
CA ASP A 15 24.21 3.36 13.99
C ASP A 15 24.55 4.82 13.60
N ALA A 16 24.48 5.15 12.31
CA ALA A 16 24.68 6.52 11.83
C ALA A 16 23.53 7.47 12.26
N LEU A 17 22.28 7.00 12.21
CA LEU A 17 21.11 7.77 12.67
C LEU A 17 21.14 7.98 14.19
N VAL A 18 21.51 6.95 14.96
CA VAL A 18 21.63 7.02 16.43
C VAL A 18 22.75 7.98 16.86
N ARG A 19 23.89 7.98 16.16
CA ARG A 19 25.01 8.90 16.43
C ARG A 19 24.71 10.34 16.03
N ALA A 20 24.00 10.57 14.93
CA ALA A 20 23.58 11.91 14.52
C ALA A 20 22.58 12.53 15.51
N ALA A 21 21.69 11.72 16.08
CA ALA A 21 20.72 12.14 17.10
C ALA A 21 21.35 12.51 18.45
N SER A 22 22.59 12.09 18.72
CA SER A 22 23.28 12.34 19.99
C SER A 22 24.19 13.58 19.98
N ALA A 23 24.31 14.29 18.85
CA ALA A 23 25.16 15.47 18.69
C ALA A 23 24.42 16.76 18.26
N GLY A 24 23.12 16.70 17.97
CA GLY A 24 22.28 17.84 17.59
C GLY A 24 20.87 17.73 18.20
N ALA A 25 20.04 18.76 18.06
CA ALA A 25 18.66 18.67 18.52
C ALA A 25 17.94 17.54 17.75
N PRO A 26 17.11 16.70 18.39
CA PRO A 26 16.45 15.55 17.73
C PRO A 26 15.73 15.91 16.40
N ASN A 27 15.25 17.14 16.28
CA ASN A 27 14.64 17.66 15.07
C ASN A 27 15.62 17.77 13.89
N ASP A 28 16.88 18.13 14.14
CA ASP A 28 17.89 18.27 13.08
C ASP A 28 18.18 16.91 12.44
N ALA A 29 18.31 15.86 13.26
CA ALA A 29 18.51 14.50 12.78
C ALA A 29 17.33 14.02 11.91
N ILE A 30 16.09 14.33 12.31
CA ILE A 30 14.89 14.00 11.53
C ILE A 30 14.90 14.76 10.20
N VAL A 31 15.15 16.06 10.21
CA VAL A 31 15.16 16.89 8.99
C VAL A 31 16.22 16.41 7.99
N GLN A 32 17.41 16.04 8.48
CA GLN A 32 18.49 15.52 7.62
C GLN A 32 18.18 14.13 7.05
N ALA A 33 17.49 13.28 7.82
CA ALA A 33 17.12 11.93 7.39
C ALA A 33 15.86 11.89 6.51
N ALA A 34 14.97 12.88 6.67
CA ALA A 34 13.68 12.91 5.99
C ALA A 34 13.84 12.90 4.46
N ARG A 35 12.86 12.29 3.80
CA ARG A 35 12.69 12.35 2.35
C ARG A 35 11.41 13.12 2.07
N PRO A 36 11.50 14.33 1.49
CA PRO A 36 10.31 15.15 1.26
C PRO A 36 9.45 14.55 0.16
N LEU A 37 8.14 14.48 0.41
CA LEU A 37 7.15 14.15 -0.62
C LEU A 37 6.74 15.45 -1.31
N ARG A 38 6.98 15.56 -2.62
CA ARG A 38 6.66 16.73 -3.45
C ARG A 38 5.47 16.50 -4.36
N SER A 39 4.73 15.40 -4.14
CA SER A 39 3.64 14.93 -4.99
C SER A 39 4.07 14.63 -6.43
N VAL A 40 5.30 14.12 -6.60
CA VAL A 40 5.81 13.63 -7.89
C VAL A 40 5.95 12.11 -7.88
N ALA A 41 5.85 11.47 -9.05
CA ALA A 41 5.82 10.01 -9.17
C ALA A 41 7.01 9.30 -8.50
N SER A 42 8.19 9.92 -8.56
CA SER A 42 9.45 9.39 -8.02
C SER A 42 9.61 9.54 -6.50
N ASP A 43 8.67 10.20 -5.80
CA ASP A 43 8.80 10.45 -4.35
C ASP A 43 8.98 9.16 -3.53
N TYR A 44 8.37 8.07 -3.99
CA TYR A 44 8.44 6.76 -3.35
C TYR A 44 9.57 5.86 -3.85
N ASP A 45 10.42 6.31 -4.79
CA ASP A 45 11.54 5.49 -5.28
C ASP A 45 12.48 5.04 -4.14
N PRO A 46 12.87 5.92 -3.19
CA PRO A 46 13.69 5.50 -2.06
C PRO A 46 12.98 4.50 -1.16
N LEU A 47 11.66 4.63 -0.98
CA LEU A 47 10.86 3.68 -0.20
C LEU A 47 10.83 2.31 -0.87
N LEU A 48 10.55 2.25 -2.17
CA LEU A 48 10.53 0.98 -2.91
C LEU A 48 11.91 0.32 -3.02
N ALA A 49 12.99 1.10 -2.97
CA ALA A 49 14.35 0.57 -2.87
C ALA A 49 14.59 -0.03 -1.48
N ALA A 50 14.14 0.63 -0.42
CA ALA A 50 14.28 0.16 0.96
C ALA A 50 13.44 -1.10 1.25
N ILE A 51 12.26 -1.22 0.64
CA ILE A 51 11.41 -2.42 0.75
C ILE A 51 12.11 -3.68 0.20
N GLY A 52 12.93 -3.53 -0.84
CA GLY A 52 13.70 -4.63 -1.43
C GLY A 52 12.83 -5.83 -1.84
N ASP A 53 13.24 -7.03 -1.44
CA ASP A 53 12.58 -8.30 -1.75
C ASP A 53 11.55 -8.74 -0.68
N ALA A 54 11.07 -7.80 0.14
CA ALA A 54 10.08 -8.10 1.17
C ALA A 54 8.81 -8.70 0.54
N ARG A 55 8.32 -9.79 1.13
CA ARG A 55 7.09 -10.47 0.66
C ARG A 55 5.81 -9.87 1.24
N PHE A 56 5.94 -9.14 2.34
CA PHE A 56 4.84 -8.48 3.04
C PHE A 56 5.25 -7.05 3.35
N VAL A 57 4.34 -6.11 3.08
CA VAL A 57 4.50 -4.69 3.39
C VAL A 57 3.23 -4.26 4.12
N LEU A 58 3.40 -3.73 5.33
CA LEU A 58 2.30 -3.31 6.19
C LEU A 58 2.21 -1.79 6.11
N LEU A 59 1.08 -1.27 5.60
CA LEU A 59 0.85 0.16 5.43
C LEU A 59 -0.14 0.67 6.46
N GLY A 60 0.37 1.21 7.57
CA GLY A 60 -0.45 1.84 8.61
C GLY A 60 -0.91 3.25 8.24
N GLU A 61 -1.88 3.76 8.99
CA GLU A 61 -2.29 5.16 8.98
C GLU A 61 -2.40 5.70 10.40
N ALA A 62 -2.25 7.01 10.59
CA ALA A 62 -2.33 7.59 11.94
C ALA A 62 -3.79 7.75 12.41
N THR A 63 -4.72 7.94 11.47
CA THR A 63 -6.16 8.09 11.73
C THR A 63 -6.96 7.52 10.57
N HIS A 64 -8.09 6.90 10.85
CA HIS A 64 -9.05 6.58 9.80
C HIS A 64 -9.77 7.85 9.31
N GLY A 65 -10.06 7.91 8.02
CA GLY A 65 -10.89 8.97 7.42
C GLY A 65 -10.12 10.19 6.90
N THR A 66 -8.78 10.21 7.04
CA THR A 66 -7.93 11.26 6.48
C THR A 66 -7.63 10.97 5.03
N GLN A 67 -8.10 11.83 4.14
CA GLN A 67 -7.99 11.71 2.69
C GLN A 67 -6.54 11.46 2.22
N GLU A 68 -5.57 12.16 2.80
CA GLU A 68 -4.16 12.04 2.47
C GLU A 68 -3.62 10.64 2.74
N PHE A 69 -4.04 9.99 3.83
CA PHE A 69 -3.61 8.62 4.13
C PHE A 69 -4.17 7.60 3.14
N TYR A 70 -5.42 7.76 2.67
CA TYR A 70 -5.93 6.89 1.60
C TYR A 70 -5.17 7.10 0.29
N ARG A 71 -4.90 8.37 -0.09
CA ARG A 71 -4.16 8.69 -1.31
C ARG A 71 -2.75 8.12 -1.30
N GLU A 72 -2.00 8.32 -0.23
CA GLU A 72 -0.62 7.83 -0.16
C GLU A 72 -0.57 6.30 -0.08
N ARG A 73 -1.46 5.65 0.68
CA ARG A 73 -1.54 4.18 0.70
C ARG A 73 -1.93 3.60 -0.66
N ALA A 74 -2.87 4.23 -1.38
CA ALA A 74 -3.22 3.84 -2.74
C ALA A 74 -2.02 3.97 -3.69
N ARG A 75 -1.32 5.11 -3.69
CA ARG A 75 -0.11 5.34 -4.50
C ARG A 75 0.97 4.30 -4.23
N ILE A 76 1.30 4.05 -2.97
CA ILE A 76 2.30 3.05 -2.60
C ILE A 76 1.85 1.65 -3.05
N SER A 77 0.59 1.29 -2.81
CA SER A 77 0.03 -0.02 -3.19
C SER A 77 0.06 -0.24 -4.70
N GLU A 78 -0.32 0.76 -5.49
CA GLU A 78 -0.25 0.69 -6.95
C GLU A 78 1.18 0.45 -7.45
N ARG A 79 2.16 1.13 -6.86
CA ARG A 79 3.56 0.92 -7.23
C ARG A 79 4.06 -0.47 -6.80
N LEU A 80 3.69 -0.94 -5.61
CA LEU A 80 4.02 -2.31 -5.17
C LEU A 80 3.43 -3.37 -6.11
N VAL A 81 2.19 -3.20 -6.53
CA VAL A 81 1.54 -4.08 -7.49
C VAL A 81 2.25 -4.02 -8.85
N ARG A 82 2.42 -2.83 -9.41
CA ARG A 82 2.86 -2.64 -10.80
C ARG A 82 4.37 -2.84 -11.00
N GLU A 83 5.18 -2.47 -10.01
CA GLU A 83 6.66 -2.44 -10.12
C GLU A 83 7.34 -3.52 -9.30
N ARG A 84 6.66 -4.09 -8.30
CA ARG A 84 7.23 -5.11 -7.39
C ARG A 84 6.48 -6.44 -7.40
N GLY A 85 5.44 -6.57 -8.22
CA GLY A 85 4.76 -7.84 -8.44
C GLY A 85 3.95 -8.34 -7.24
N PHE A 86 3.50 -7.43 -6.36
CA PHE A 86 2.56 -7.77 -5.30
C PHE A 86 1.19 -8.12 -5.91
N ARG A 87 0.54 -9.14 -5.35
CA ARG A 87 -0.66 -9.76 -5.95
C ARG A 87 -1.85 -9.90 -5.01
N ALA A 88 -1.71 -9.39 -3.80
CA ALA A 88 -2.78 -9.31 -2.84
C ALA A 88 -2.69 -7.96 -2.12
N VAL A 89 -3.83 -7.31 -1.97
CA VAL A 89 -4.01 -6.16 -1.09
C VAL A 89 -4.96 -6.61 0.01
N VAL A 90 -4.51 -6.54 1.25
CA VAL A 90 -5.32 -6.93 2.42
C VAL A 90 -5.66 -5.66 3.18
N ILE A 91 -6.94 -5.45 3.47
CA ILE A 91 -7.45 -4.27 4.16
C ILE A 91 -8.07 -4.67 5.51
N GLU A 92 -8.04 -3.73 6.46
CA GLU A 92 -8.78 -3.80 7.74
C GLU A 92 -10.28 -3.60 7.47
N GLY A 93 -10.92 -4.63 6.94
CA GLY A 93 -12.34 -4.64 6.65
C GLY A 93 -12.86 -6.07 6.58
N ASP A 94 -14.17 -6.18 6.73
CA ASP A 94 -14.87 -7.46 6.84
C ASP A 94 -14.65 -8.34 5.59
N TRP A 95 -14.32 -9.61 5.82
CA TRP A 95 -14.15 -10.59 4.74
C TRP A 95 -15.36 -10.70 3.78
N PRO A 96 -16.64 -10.72 4.25
CA PRO A 96 -17.79 -10.78 3.35
C PRO A 96 -17.90 -9.57 2.41
N ASP A 97 -17.74 -8.35 2.92
CA ASP A 97 -17.88 -7.11 2.15
C ASP A 97 -16.76 -6.96 1.12
N THR A 98 -15.54 -7.36 1.48
CA THR A 98 -14.40 -7.37 0.56
C THR A 98 -14.52 -8.41 -0.54
N GLY A 99 -15.30 -9.47 -0.35
CA GLY A 99 -15.55 -10.49 -1.37
C GLY A 99 -16.13 -9.92 -2.66
N ARG A 100 -17.13 -9.02 -2.55
CA ARG A 100 -17.75 -8.36 -3.71
C ARG A 100 -16.79 -7.43 -4.44
N VAL A 101 -15.94 -6.71 -3.70
CA VAL A 101 -14.87 -5.89 -4.27
C VAL A 101 -13.81 -6.73 -4.96
N ASN A 102 -13.42 -7.86 -4.35
CA ASN A 102 -12.45 -8.79 -4.93
C ASN A 102 -12.94 -9.34 -6.27
N ASP A 103 -14.21 -9.73 -6.34
CA ASP A 103 -14.83 -10.19 -7.57
C ASP A 103 -14.76 -9.09 -8.64
N TYR A 104 -15.17 -7.88 -8.26
CA TYR A 104 -15.13 -6.71 -9.12
C TYR A 104 -13.72 -6.42 -9.68
N VAL A 105 -12.68 -6.38 -8.84
CA VAL A 105 -11.31 -6.10 -9.32
C VAL A 105 -10.75 -7.22 -10.17
N ARG A 106 -11.19 -8.47 -9.95
CA ARG A 106 -10.80 -9.62 -10.76
C ARG A 106 -11.60 -9.73 -12.06
N GLY A 107 -12.56 -8.83 -12.30
CA GLY A 107 -13.42 -8.85 -13.48
C GLY A 107 -14.38 -10.04 -13.50
N ILE A 108 -14.73 -10.55 -12.32
CA ILE A 108 -15.77 -11.56 -12.10
C ILE A 108 -16.96 -10.90 -11.36
N GLY A 109 -18.11 -11.56 -11.34
CA GLY A 109 -19.32 -10.98 -10.76
C GLY A 109 -20.06 -9.99 -11.68
N ALA A 110 -21.11 -9.38 -11.14
CA ALA A 110 -22.08 -8.59 -11.91
C ALA A 110 -21.78 -7.08 -11.94
N ASP A 111 -21.03 -6.57 -10.94
CA ASP A 111 -20.82 -5.14 -10.79
C ASP A 111 -19.99 -4.53 -11.93
N ARG A 112 -20.44 -3.36 -12.39
CA ARG A 112 -19.84 -2.63 -13.52
C ARG A 112 -19.00 -1.44 -13.10
N THR A 113 -19.16 -0.98 -11.86
CA THR A 113 -18.42 0.14 -11.27
C THR A 113 -17.94 -0.23 -9.86
N ALA A 114 -16.84 0.37 -9.42
CA ALA A 114 -16.32 0.21 -8.07
C ALA A 114 -17.33 0.71 -7.03
N GLU A 115 -18.06 1.79 -7.32
CA GLU A 115 -19.12 2.30 -6.45
C GLU A 115 -20.20 1.24 -6.16
N ALA A 116 -20.59 0.45 -7.18
CA ALA A 116 -21.55 -0.63 -7.00
C ALA A 116 -20.94 -1.78 -6.18
N ALA A 117 -19.69 -2.15 -6.47
CA ALA A 117 -18.97 -3.21 -5.77
C ALA A 117 -18.71 -2.90 -4.29
N LEU A 118 -18.48 -1.62 -3.96
CA LEU A 118 -18.35 -1.12 -2.59
C LEU A 118 -19.71 -0.98 -1.87
N GLY A 119 -20.81 -1.34 -2.54
CA GLY A 119 -22.16 -1.18 -2.03
C GLY A 119 -22.46 -1.95 -0.74
N ASP A 120 -21.70 -3.01 -0.45
CA ASP A 120 -21.89 -3.87 0.71
C ASP A 120 -21.31 -3.30 2.01
N PHE A 121 -20.30 -2.41 1.92
CA PHE A 121 -19.78 -1.61 3.03
C PHE A 121 -20.85 -0.62 3.52
N ARG A 122 -21.78 -1.14 4.31
CA ARG A 122 -22.99 -0.46 4.81
C ARG A 122 -22.91 -0.21 6.31
N ASP A 123 -22.23 -1.09 7.03
CA ASP A 123 -22.12 -1.03 8.47
C ASP A 123 -20.89 -0.21 8.90
N PHE A 124 -20.87 0.11 10.19
CA PHE A 124 -20.09 1.16 10.84
C PHE A 124 -18.59 1.20 10.48
N PRO A 125 -18.01 2.38 10.16
CA PRO A 125 -18.57 3.49 9.40
C PRO A 125 -18.30 3.32 7.90
N ARG A 126 -19.36 3.41 7.08
CA ARG A 126 -19.32 3.36 5.61
C ARG A 126 -18.17 4.15 4.96
N TRP A 127 -17.82 5.30 5.52
CA TRP A 127 -16.77 6.19 4.97
C TRP A 127 -15.37 5.56 4.97
N MET A 128 -15.12 4.52 5.76
CA MET A 128 -13.80 3.92 5.89
C MET A 128 -13.34 3.29 4.58
N TRP A 129 -14.21 2.52 3.91
CA TRP A 129 -13.87 1.91 2.62
C TRP A 129 -14.69 2.44 1.45
N ARG A 130 -15.83 3.11 1.70
CA ARG A 130 -16.65 3.70 0.65
C ARG A 130 -16.40 5.21 0.51
N ASN A 131 -15.13 5.55 0.27
CA ASN A 131 -14.69 6.91 -0.06
C ASN A 131 -14.15 7.00 -1.50
N ALA A 132 -13.93 8.23 -1.97
CA ALA A 132 -13.51 8.48 -3.35
C ALA A 132 -12.12 7.90 -3.64
N GLU A 133 -11.19 8.01 -2.69
CA GLU A 133 -9.81 7.56 -2.83
C GLU A 133 -9.73 6.04 -2.99
N PHE A 134 -10.46 5.28 -2.16
CA PHE A 134 -10.50 3.83 -2.25
C PHE A 134 -11.27 3.36 -3.48
N ARG A 135 -12.38 4.03 -3.83
CA ARG A 135 -13.09 3.77 -5.10
C ARG A 135 -12.15 3.91 -6.30
N ASP A 136 -11.40 5.01 -6.38
CA ASP A 136 -10.50 5.28 -7.49
C ASP A 136 -9.35 4.26 -7.54
N PHE A 137 -8.85 3.84 -6.38
CA PHE A 137 -7.89 2.75 -6.27
C PHE A 137 -8.45 1.41 -6.78
N VAL A 138 -9.68 1.05 -6.39
CA VAL A 138 -10.37 -0.18 -6.84
C VAL A 138 -10.57 -0.16 -8.36
N GLU A 139 -10.93 0.98 -8.95
CA GLU A 139 -11.03 1.14 -10.41
C GLU A 139 -9.68 0.97 -11.10
N SER A 140 -8.63 1.63 -10.59
CA SER A 140 -7.26 1.51 -11.11
C SER A 140 -6.76 0.06 -11.05
N LEU A 141 -7.08 -0.66 -9.98
CA LEU A 141 -6.69 -2.06 -9.82
C LEU A 141 -7.45 -2.99 -10.77
N ARG A 142 -8.75 -2.75 -11.00
CA ARG A 142 -9.51 -3.47 -12.03
C ARG A 142 -8.92 -3.23 -13.42
N ALA A 143 -8.60 -1.99 -13.76
CA ALA A 143 -7.97 -1.65 -15.04
C ALA A 143 -6.61 -2.34 -15.21
N HIS A 144 -5.79 -2.41 -14.15
CA HIS A 144 -4.54 -3.17 -14.15
C HIS A 144 -4.79 -4.67 -14.40
N ASN A 145 -5.73 -5.27 -13.68
CA ASN A 145 -6.08 -6.68 -13.80
C ASN A 145 -6.65 -7.07 -15.17
N ALA A 146 -7.31 -6.15 -15.87
CA ALA A 146 -7.86 -6.38 -17.20
C ALA A 146 -6.77 -6.73 -18.23
N ALA A 147 -5.55 -6.23 -18.05
CA ALA A 147 -4.40 -6.54 -18.90
C ALA A 147 -3.69 -7.86 -18.55
N LEU A 148 -4.11 -8.54 -17.47
CA LEU A 148 -3.46 -9.74 -16.94
C LEU A 148 -4.32 -11.01 -17.16
N PRO A 149 -3.67 -12.17 -17.37
CA PRO A 149 -4.38 -13.45 -17.36
C PRO A 149 -4.99 -13.69 -15.96
N PRO A 150 -6.11 -14.44 -15.85
CA PRO A 150 -6.82 -14.63 -14.58
C PRO A 150 -5.93 -15.11 -13.43
N ALA A 151 -5.01 -16.05 -13.73
CA ALA A 151 -4.06 -16.59 -12.76
C ALA A 151 -2.97 -15.60 -12.34
N GLN A 152 -2.94 -14.37 -12.85
CA GLN A 152 -2.01 -13.30 -12.48
C GLN A 152 -2.67 -12.08 -11.84
N ARG A 153 -4.01 -12.01 -11.86
CA ARG A 153 -4.75 -10.86 -11.33
C ARG A 153 -4.55 -10.69 -9.83
N VAL A 154 -4.44 -9.44 -9.41
CA VAL A 154 -4.37 -9.01 -8.02
C VAL A 154 -5.73 -9.18 -7.35
N GLY A 155 -5.76 -9.69 -6.12
CA GLY A 155 -6.98 -9.73 -5.30
C GLY A 155 -6.99 -8.63 -4.24
N ILE A 156 -8.20 -8.26 -3.80
CA ILE A 156 -8.43 -7.50 -2.58
C ILE A 156 -9.07 -8.43 -1.55
N TYR A 157 -8.65 -8.33 -0.29
CA TYR A 157 -9.11 -9.21 0.78
C TYR A 157 -9.32 -8.41 2.06
N GLY A 158 -10.34 -8.76 2.83
CA GLY A 158 -10.53 -8.31 4.20
C GLY A 158 -9.78 -9.21 5.17
N MET A 159 -9.35 -8.67 6.31
CA MET A 159 -8.74 -9.46 7.39
C MET A 159 -9.56 -9.50 8.68
N ASP A 160 -10.67 -8.76 8.74
CA ASP A 160 -11.60 -8.76 9.86
C ASP A 160 -12.77 -9.75 9.68
#